data_AF-A0A7X4YL32-F1
#
_entry.id   AF-A0A7X4YL32-F1
#
_cell.length_a   1.000
_cell.length_b   1.000
_cell.length_c   1.000
_cell.angle_alpha   90.00
_cell.angle_beta   90.00
_cell.angle_gamma   90.00
#
_symmetry.space_group_name_H-M   'P 1'
#
loop_
_entity.id
_entity.type
_entity.pdbx_description
1 polymer ?
#
loop_
_entity_poly.entity_id
_entity_poly.type
_entity_poly.pdbx_seq_one_letter_code
_entity_poly.pdbx_strand_id
1 'polypeptide(L)'
;MSVKYTGKNEAKEGTFPPFPVQEKEIVLTGLLMQKTEKGDRISLKIDIGWGKPMNLDLAEMEVLVHRGTEDGPVVYWTQESCMIKARFKETISLRAQSDYELFYLTVRSLEQRAIIYGPYSLQGTVHGE
;
A
#
# COMPACT_ATOMS: atom_id res chain seq x y z
N MET A 1 21.80 13.94 3.39
CA MET A 1 20.69 13.15 2.81
C MET A 1 20.89 12.86 1.32
N SER A 2 21.61 11.79 1.01
CA SER A 2 21.71 11.21 -0.33
C SER A 2 20.72 10.05 -0.49
N VAL A 3 20.25 9.79 -1.71
CA VAL A 3 19.42 8.61 -2.00
C VAL A 3 20.32 7.38 -2.12
N LYS A 4 20.08 6.38 -1.26
CA LYS A 4 20.82 5.10 -1.25
C LYS A 4 20.19 4.07 -2.19
N TYR A 5 18.86 4.01 -2.20
CA TYR A 5 18.10 3.01 -2.94
C TYR A 5 16.70 3.52 -3.30
N THR A 6 16.15 3.04 -4.41
CA THR A 6 14.72 3.18 -4.74
C THR A 6 14.22 1.88 -5.37
N GLY A 7 13.06 1.41 -4.91
CA GLY A 7 12.37 0.24 -5.45
C GLY A 7 10.89 0.55 -5.65
N LYS A 8 10.24 -0.14 -6.59
CA LYS A 8 8.81 -0.03 -6.84
C LYS A 8 8.27 -1.37 -7.32
N ASN A 9 7.15 -1.79 -6.74
CA ASN A 9 6.31 -2.84 -7.31
C ASN A 9 4.94 -2.24 -7.66
N GLU A 10 4.40 -2.65 -8.82
CA GLU A 10 3.19 -2.09 -9.40
C GLU A 10 2.45 -3.14 -10.22
N ALA A 11 1.13 -3.16 -10.07
CA ALA A 11 0.21 -3.70 -11.06
C ALA A 11 -0.51 -2.54 -11.75
N LYS A 12 -0.42 -2.49 -13.08
CA LYS A 12 -1.06 -1.43 -13.86
C LYS A 12 -2.53 -1.77 -14.09
N GLU A 13 -3.35 -0.74 -14.27
CA GLU A 13 -4.73 -0.94 -14.69
C GLU A 13 -4.77 -1.76 -15.99
N GLY A 14 -5.66 -2.76 -16.03
CA GLY A 14 -5.80 -3.68 -17.16
C GLY A 14 -4.83 -4.88 -17.15
N THR A 15 -3.86 -4.96 -16.24
CA THR A 15 -3.00 -6.16 -16.11
C THR A 15 -3.59 -7.22 -15.17
N PHE A 16 -4.74 -6.93 -14.57
CA PHE A 16 -5.50 -7.83 -13.69
C PHE A 16 -6.99 -7.52 -13.82
N PRO A 17 -7.89 -8.51 -13.62
CA PRO A 17 -9.32 -8.26 -13.58
C PRO A 17 -9.69 -7.50 -12.30
N PRO A 18 -10.65 -6.55 -12.31
CA PRO A 18 -11.11 -5.92 -11.08
C PRO A 18 -11.56 -6.97 -10.06
N PHE A 19 -11.21 -6.77 -8.80
CA PHE A 19 -11.52 -7.73 -7.73
C PHE A 19 -12.09 -7.04 -6.50
N PRO A 20 -13.06 -7.69 -5.82
CA PRO A 20 -13.61 -7.18 -4.57
C PRO A 20 -12.59 -7.26 -3.44
N VAL A 21 -12.50 -6.19 -2.66
CA VAL A 21 -11.75 -6.17 -1.41
C VAL A 21 -12.53 -6.95 -0.36
N GLN A 22 -11.85 -7.88 0.31
CA GLN A 22 -12.48 -8.78 1.28
C GLN A 22 -12.51 -8.16 2.68
N GLU A 23 -13.28 -8.76 3.59
CA GLU A 23 -13.25 -8.40 5.02
C GLU A 23 -11.91 -8.75 5.67
N LYS A 24 -11.31 -9.86 5.23
CA LYS A 24 -9.92 -10.19 5.54
C LYS A 24 -8.99 -9.36 4.69
N GLU A 25 -7.84 -9.03 5.26
CA GLU A 25 -6.80 -8.33 4.52
C GLU A 25 -6.35 -9.13 3.30
N ILE A 26 -6.21 -8.41 2.19
CA ILE A 26 -5.64 -8.94 0.96
C ILE A 26 -4.35 -8.19 0.66
N VAL A 27 -3.31 -8.95 0.32
CA VAL A 27 -2.02 -8.39 -0.10
C VAL A 27 -2.16 -7.87 -1.53
N LEU A 28 -1.96 -6.57 -1.72
CA LEU A 28 -1.85 -5.99 -3.06
C LEU A 28 -0.43 -6.21 -3.60
N THR A 29 0.59 -5.87 -2.82
CA THR A 29 2.00 -6.09 -3.20
C THR A 29 2.91 -6.07 -1.98
N GLY A 30 4.04 -6.77 -2.07
CA GLY A 30 5.19 -6.58 -1.19
C GLY A 30 6.25 -5.67 -1.83
N LEU A 31 7.16 -5.09 -1.05
CA LEU A 31 8.33 -4.35 -1.52
C LEU A 31 9.53 -4.59 -0.59
N LEU A 32 10.59 -5.20 -1.15
CA LEU A 32 11.88 -5.34 -0.47
C LEU A 32 12.73 -4.09 -0.67
N MET A 33 13.10 -3.46 0.42
CA MET A 33 14.01 -2.33 0.49
C MET A 33 15.41 -2.83 0.80
N GLN A 34 16.36 -2.48 -0.06
CA GLN A 34 17.77 -2.82 0.09
C GLN A 34 18.59 -1.59 0.47
N LYS A 35 19.83 -1.82 0.92
CA LYS A 35 20.77 -0.76 1.32
C LYS A 35 20.18 0.14 2.40
N THR A 36 19.41 -0.46 3.31
CA THR A 36 18.96 0.22 4.52
C THR A 36 20.03 0.01 5.60
N GLU A 37 20.19 1.00 6.45
CA GLU A 37 20.95 0.90 7.70
C GLU A 37 20.05 1.42 8.81
N LYS A 38 20.16 0.86 10.03
CA LYS A 38 19.34 1.29 11.16
C LYS A 38 19.45 2.80 11.36
N GLY A 39 18.31 3.50 11.31
CA GLY A 39 18.23 4.96 11.40
C GLY A 39 18.02 5.67 10.06
N ASP A 40 18.30 5.02 8.92
CA ASP A 40 18.01 5.58 7.60
C ASP A 40 16.54 5.96 7.48
N ARG A 41 16.27 7.05 6.73
CA ARG A 41 14.89 7.45 6.44
C ARG A 41 14.39 6.65 5.24
N ILE A 42 13.26 5.98 5.40
CA ILE A 42 12.53 5.32 4.33
C ILE A 42 11.29 6.14 4.02
N SER A 43 11.12 6.57 2.77
CA SER A 43 9.88 7.18 2.29
C SER A 43 9.15 6.18 1.40
N LEU A 44 7.93 5.78 1.78
CA LEU A 44 7.06 4.90 1.02
C LEU A 44 5.96 5.72 0.35
N LYS A 45 5.74 5.51 -0.94
CA LYS A 45 4.66 6.11 -1.73
C LYS A 45 3.69 5.02 -2.13
N ILE A 46 2.41 5.26 -1.84
CA ILE A 46 1.30 4.37 -2.14
C ILE A 46 0.46 5.00 -3.24
N ASP A 47 -0.03 4.20 -4.17
CA ASP A 47 -1.00 4.60 -5.18
C ASP A 47 -1.97 3.44 -5.39
N ILE A 48 -3.29 3.66 -5.24
CA ILE A 48 -4.32 2.62 -5.40
C ILE A 48 -5.54 3.22 -6.11
N GLY A 49 -5.93 2.64 -7.25
CA GLY A 49 -7.20 2.91 -7.91
C GLY A 49 -8.30 1.95 -7.45
N TRP A 50 -9.33 2.48 -6.79
CA TRP A 50 -10.37 1.68 -6.13
C TRP A 50 -11.71 2.41 -6.10
N GLY A 51 -12.79 1.68 -5.88
CA GLY A 51 -14.10 2.33 -5.71
C GLY A 51 -15.23 1.38 -5.44
N LYS A 52 -16.42 1.85 -5.76
CA LYS A 52 -17.66 1.30 -5.25
C LYS A 52 -18.17 0.11 -6.06
N PRO A 53 -18.65 -0.96 -5.40
CA PRO A 53 -19.57 -1.92 -6.01
C PRO A 53 -20.82 -1.23 -6.59
N MET A 54 -21.39 -1.78 -7.67
CA MET A 54 -22.52 -1.16 -8.37
C MET A 54 -23.78 -1.00 -7.51
N ASN A 55 -23.96 -1.83 -6.49
CA ASN A 55 -25.18 -1.97 -5.68
C ASN A 55 -25.15 -1.22 -4.35
N LEU A 56 -24.10 -0.44 -4.08
CA LEU A 56 -23.97 0.33 -2.84
C LEU A 56 -24.06 1.83 -3.14
N ASP A 57 -24.29 2.66 -2.12
CA ASP A 57 -24.25 4.13 -2.26
C ASP A 57 -22.87 4.70 -1.95
N LEU A 58 -22.19 4.11 -0.97
CA LEU A 58 -20.87 4.48 -0.49
C LEU A 58 -19.92 3.27 -0.51
N ALA A 59 -18.67 3.51 -0.91
CA ALA A 59 -17.57 2.56 -0.79
C ALA A 59 -16.69 2.92 0.40
N GLU A 60 -16.17 1.92 1.09
CA GLU A 60 -15.24 2.09 2.21
C GLU A 60 -14.11 1.06 2.10
N MET A 61 -12.88 1.49 2.33
CA MET A 61 -11.71 0.63 2.28
C MET A 61 -10.69 1.09 3.31
N GLU A 62 -10.08 0.14 3.99
CA GLU A 62 -8.90 0.37 4.81
C GLU A 62 -7.65 0.05 4.02
N VAL A 63 -6.64 0.93 4.12
CA VAL A 63 -5.32 0.74 3.52
C VAL A 63 -4.31 0.58 4.64
N LEU A 64 -3.56 -0.53 4.62
CA LEU A 64 -2.57 -0.84 5.64
C LEU A 64 -1.21 -1.08 5.00
N VAL A 65 -0.15 -0.74 5.74
CA VAL A 65 1.21 -1.15 5.42
C VAL A 65 1.78 -1.92 6.58
N HIS A 66 2.17 -3.17 6.33
CA HIS A 66 2.82 -4.04 7.30
C HIS A 66 4.32 -4.05 7.06
N ARG A 67 5.09 -4.21 8.15
CA ARG A 67 6.54 -4.40 8.10
C ARG A 67 6.90 -5.87 8.34
N GLY A 68 7.88 -6.37 7.58
CA GLY A 68 8.49 -7.68 7.75
C GLY A 68 7.72 -8.82 7.08
N THR A 69 6.45 -9.01 7.43
CA THR A 69 5.58 -10.06 6.88
C THR A 69 4.22 -9.49 6.52
N GLU A 70 3.41 -10.24 5.77
CA GLU A 70 2.05 -9.83 5.37
C GLU A 70 1.12 -9.58 6.56
N ASP A 71 1.29 -10.35 7.65
CA ASP A 71 0.58 -10.17 8.92
C ASP A 71 1.45 -9.49 10.00
N GLY A 72 2.50 -8.79 9.57
CA GLY A 72 3.44 -8.12 10.47
C GLY A 72 2.83 -6.93 11.20
N PRO A 73 3.61 -6.22 12.04
CA PRO A 73 3.13 -4.98 12.66
C PRO A 73 2.73 -3.94 11.60
N VAL A 74 1.55 -3.37 11.78
CA VAL A 74 1.03 -2.27 10.97
C VAL A 74 1.85 -1.00 11.29
N VAL A 75 2.51 -0.46 10.28
CA VAL A 75 3.28 0.79 10.37
C VAL A 75 2.54 2.00 9.82
N TYR A 76 1.46 1.76 9.08
CA TYR A 76 0.54 2.78 8.60
C TYR A 76 -0.85 2.19 8.39
N TRP A 77 -1.89 2.96 8.73
CA TRP A 77 -3.28 2.62 8.55
C TRP A 77 -4.09 3.89 8.25
N THR A 78 -5.00 3.82 7.29
CA THR A 78 -6.02 4.82 7.05
C THR A 78 -7.30 4.17 6.55
N GLN A 79 -8.43 4.84 6.75
CA GLN A 79 -9.73 4.47 6.20
C GLN A 79 -10.16 5.51 5.17
N GLU A 80 -10.49 5.04 3.97
CA GLU A 80 -10.92 5.85 2.84
C GLU A 80 -12.37 5.55 2.49
N SER A 81 -13.08 6.57 1.97
CA SER A 81 -14.44 6.42 1.46
C SER A 81 -14.62 7.11 0.11
N CYS A 82 -15.50 6.59 -0.76
CA CYS A 82 -15.84 7.25 -2.01
C CYS A 82 -17.24 6.89 -2.52
N MET A 83 -17.82 7.75 -3.38
CA MET A 83 -19.19 7.55 -3.91
C MET A 83 -19.24 6.74 -5.22
N ILE A 84 -18.15 6.71 -5.98
CA ILE A 84 -18.07 6.03 -7.29
C ILE A 84 -16.71 5.38 -7.47
N LYS A 85 -15.67 6.22 -7.57
CA LYS A 85 -14.29 5.87 -7.90
C LYS A 85 -13.36 6.84 -7.21
N ALA A 86 -12.23 6.35 -6.72
CA ALA A 86 -11.19 7.13 -6.08
C ALA A 86 -9.79 6.64 -6.51
N ARG A 87 -8.80 7.50 -6.25
CA ARG A 87 -7.39 7.14 -6.36
C ARG A 87 -6.71 7.60 -5.08
N PHE A 88 -6.37 6.65 -4.22
CA PHE A 88 -5.65 6.90 -2.99
C PHE A 88 -4.16 7.10 -3.32
N LYS A 89 -3.58 8.21 -2.84
CA LYS A 89 -2.15 8.49 -2.97
C LYS A 89 -1.62 9.06 -1.68
N GLU A 90 -0.61 8.41 -1.12
CA GLU A 90 -0.04 8.81 0.16
C GLU A 90 1.47 8.65 0.15
N THR A 91 2.18 9.49 0.90
CA THR A 91 3.61 9.32 1.17
C THR A 91 3.87 9.27 2.66
N ILE A 92 4.34 8.13 3.15
CA ILE A 92 4.69 7.93 4.56
C ILE A 92 6.21 7.89 4.73
N SER A 93 6.70 8.35 5.88
CA SER A 93 8.12 8.31 6.22
C SER A 93 8.33 7.51 7.50
N LEU A 94 9.27 6.57 7.44
CA LEU A 94 9.61 5.65 8.50
C LEU A 94 11.12 5.66 8.72
N ARG A 95 11.56 5.04 9.82
CA ARG A 95 12.97 4.74 10.07
C ARG A 95 13.24 3.26 9.80
N ALA A 96 14.34 2.99 9.10
CA ALA A 96 14.87 1.65 8.95
C ALA A 96 15.27 1.08 10.32
N GLN A 97 14.95 -0.17 10.56
CA GLN A 97 15.27 -0.91 11.77
C GLN A 97 16.33 -1.99 11.53
N SER A 98 16.60 -2.34 10.26
CA SER A 98 17.54 -3.39 9.87
C SER A 98 18.16 -3.15 8.49
N ASP A 99 19.09 -4.03 8.09
CA ASP A 99 19.89 -3.89 6.87
C ASP A 99 19.13 -4.21 5.57
N TYR A 100 17.92 -4.73 5.72
CA TYR A 100 16.90 -4.85 4.69
C TYR A 100 15.52 -4.65 5.33
N GLU A 101 14.57 -4.07 4.61
CA GLU A 101 13.21 -3.88 5.12
C GLU A 101 12.20 -4.42 4.12
N LEU A 102 11.26 -5.22 4.57
CA LEU A 102 10.17 -5.72 3.74
C LEU A 102 8.88 -5.02 4.15
N PHE A 103 8.13 -4.50 3.18
CA PHE A 103 6.84 -3.89 3.42
C PHE A 103 5.77 -4.57 2.58
N TYR A 104 4.57 -4.70 3.13
CA TYR A 104 3.41 -5.24 2.44
C TYR A 104 2.29 -4.20 2.45
N LEU A 105 1.79 -3.85 1.27
CA LEU A 105 0.59 -3.04 1.11
C LEU A 105 -0.61 -3.97 1.08
N THR A 106 -1.48 -3.84 2.07
CA THR A 106 -2.70 -4.62 2.19
C THR A 106 -3.92 -3.70 2.20
N VAL A 107 -5.06 -4.26 1.84
CA VAL A 107 -6.35 -3.58 1.96
C VAL A 107 -7.40 -4.51 2.53
N ARG A 108 -8.40 -3.94 3.19
CA ARG A 108 -9.62 -4.66 3.59
C ARG A 108 -10.84 -3.75 3.49
N SER A 109 -12.02 -4.34 3.44
CA SER A 109 -13.28 -3.62 3.36
C SER A 109 -14.35 -4.40 4.10
N LEU A 110 -14.88 -3.81 5.17
CA LEU A 110 -16.01 -4.38 5.91
C LEU A 110 -17.20 -4.50 4.97
N GLU A 111 -17.91 -5.63 5.03
CA GLU A 111 -19.06 -5.93 4.16
C GLU A 111 -18.73 -5.88 2.65
N GLN A 112 -17.45 -5.98 2.27
CA GLN A 112 -16.98 -6.00 0.87
C GLN A 112 -17.42 -4.77 0.06
N ARG A 113 -17.38 -3.59 0.68
CA ARG A 113 -17.82 -2.31 0.10
C ARG A 113 -16.82 -1.66 -0.86
N ALA A 114 -15.76 -2.34 -1.28
CA ALA A 114 -14.75 -1.80 -2.18
C ALA A 114 -14.30 -2.79 -3.25
N ILE A 115 -13.93 -2.27 -4.43
CA ILE A 115 -13.36 -3.00 -5.55
C ILE A 115 -12.08 -2.31 -5.99
N ILE A 116 -11.00 -3.08 -6.19
CA ILE A 116 -9.80 -2.60 -6.85
C ILE A 116 -10.01 -2.71 -8.37
N TYR A 117 -9.98 -1.58 -9.07
CA TYR A 117 -10.12 -1.53 -10.53
C TYR A 117 -8.93 -0.87 -11.23
N GLY A 118 -8.17 -0.05 -10.51
CA GLY A 118 -7.12 0.79 -11.07
C GLY A 118 -5.75 0.39 -10.54
N PRO A 119 -4.67 1.06 -10.96
CA PRO A 119 -3.34 0.61 -10.62
C PRO A 119 -3.16 0.55 -9.11
N TYR A 120 -2.36 -0.40 -8.63
CA TYR A 120 -1.86 -0.36 -7.26
C TYR A 120 -0.34 -0.46 -7.27
N SER A 121 0.31 0.33 -6.43
CA SER A 121 1.75 0.32 -6.31
C SER A 121 2.24 0.70 -4.92
N LEU A 122 3.40 0.14 -4.58
CA LEU A 122 4.20 0.54 -3.44
C LEU A 122 5.59 0.88 -3.97
N GLN A 123 6.00 2.12 -3.78
CA GLN A 123 7.35 2.60 -4.09
C GLN A 123 8.03 3.00 -2.80
N GLY A 124 9.31 2.68 -2.67
CA GLY A 124 10.10 3.06 -1.52
C GLY A 124 11.41 3.72 -1.93
N THR A 125 11.86 4.70 -1.16
CA THR A 125 13.16 5.35 -1.30
C THR A 125 13.87 5.37 0.04
N VAL A 126 15.13 4.90 0.05
CA VAL A 126 16.02 4.97 1.22
C VAL A 126 16.91 6.19 1.10
N HIS A 127 16.95 6.99 2.16
CA HIS A 127 17.83 8.13 2.29
C HIS A 127 18.85 7.85 3.40
N GLY A 128 20.13 7.94 3.04
CA GLY A 128 21.21 8.00 4.03
C GLY A 128 21.17 9.33 4.78
N GLU A 129 21.68 9.34 6.00
CA GLU A 129 21.93 10.60 6.74
C GLU A 129 22.89 11.51 5.95
#